data_AF-A0AAV4IW61-F1
#
_entry.id   AF-A0AAV4IW61-F1
#
_cell.length_a   1.000
_cell.length_b   1.000
_cell.length_c   1.000
_cell.angle_alpha   90.00
_cell.angle_beta   90.00
_cell.angle_gamma   90.00
#
_symmetry.space_group_name_H-M   'P 1'
#
loop_
_entity.id
_entity.type
_entity.pdbx_description
1 polymer ?
#
loop_
_entity_poly.entity_id
_entity_poly.type
_entity_poly.pdbx_seq_one_letter_code
_entity_poly.pdbx_strand_id
1 'polypeptide(L)' 'MIKRRFQPSVNIAQTRSFPGADVGSDHELVVMTFALRLKKNKKRGNIRIKFDVDKLKDPNIHTTFQANIEEDLHSTRLG' A
#
# COMPACT_ATOMS: atom_id res chain seq x y z
N MET A 1 -29.03 -16.92 19.06
CA MET A 1 -29.04 -15.53 18.53
C MET A 1 -27.63 -15.16 18.08
N ILE A 2 -27.35 -15.17 16.78
CA ILE A 2 -26.01 -14.91 16.23
C ILE A 2 -25.68 -13.42 16.39
N LYS A 3 -24.58 -13.10 17.07
CA LYS A 3 -24.16 -11.72 17.31
C LYS A 3 -23.80 -11.06 15.96
N ARG A 4 -24.65 -10.16 15.45
CA ARG A 4 -24.47 -9.36 14.21
C ARG A 4 -23.29 -8.35 14.26
N ARG A 5 -22.29 -8.56 15.12
CA ARG A 5 -21.20 -7.61 15.36
C ARG A 5 -20.18 -7.56 14.22
N PHE A 6 -20.15 -8.58 13.36
CA PHE A 6 -19.19 -8.72 12.26
C PHE A 6 -19.89 -8.83 10.90
N GLN A 7 -21.00 -8.12 10.67
CA GLN A 7 -21.45 -7.93 9.30
C GLN A 7 -20.44 -6.99 8.62
N PRO A 8 -19.71 -7.44 7.58
CA PRO A 8 -18.83 -6.54 6.86
C PRO A 8 -19.70 -5.46 6.18
N SER A 9 -19.29 -4.19 6.25
CA SER A 9 -19.91 -3.11 5.44
C SER A 9 -19.64 -3.28 3.93
N VAL A 10 -18.91 -4.33 3.60
CA VAL A 10 -18.45 -4.74 2.29
C VAL A 10 -19.59 -5.47 1.59
N ASN A 11 -20.11 -4.89 0.51
CA ASN A 11 -21.04 -5.62 -0.36
C ASN A 11 -20.20 -6.54 -1.25
N ILE A 12 -20.18 -7.83 -0.92
CA ILE A 12 -19.49 -8.86 -1.69
C ILE A 12 -20.22 -9.00 -3.02
N ALA A 13 -19.59 -8.57 -4.11
CA ALA A 13 -20.19 -8.61 -5.43
C ALA A 13 -20.05 -10.00 -6.03
N GLN A 14 -18.83 -10.57 -6.02
CA GLN A 14 -18.53 -11.90 -6.55
C GLN A 14 -17.29 -12.49 -5.89
N THR A 15 -17.28 -13.80 -5.67
CA THR A 15 -16.07 -14.56 -5.24
C THR A 15 -15.89 -15.74 -6.20
N ARG A 16 -14.65 -16.02 -6.59
CA ARG A 16 -14.30 -17.11 -7.51
C ARG A 16 -13.00 -17.77 -7.05
N SER A 17 -12.95 -19.10 -7.04
CA SER A 17 -11.70 -19.87 -6.91
C SER A 17 -11.27 -20.38 -8.29
N PHE A 18 -9.97 -20.48 -8.49
CA PHE A 18 -9.34 -20.98 -9.70
C PHE A 18 -8.40 -22.14 -9.32
N PRO A 19 -8.91 -23.37 -9.30
CA PRO A 19 -8.10 -24.55 -9.03
C PRO A 19 -7.01 -24.72 -10.07
N GLY A 20 -5.76 -24.97 -9.65
CA GLY A 20 -4.64 -25.20 -10.55
C GLY A 20 -4.12 -23.95 -11.29
N ALA A 21 -4.47 -22.75 -10.82
CA ALA A 21 -4.00 -21.49 -11.41
C ALA A 21 -2.52 -21.16 -11.13
N ASP A 22 -1.87 -21.87 -10.19
CA ASP A 22 -0.45 -21.73 -9.90
C ASP A 22 0.27 -23.05 -10.18
N VAL A 23 1.15 -23.05 -11.19
CA VAL A 23 1.82 -24.26 -11.69
C VAL A 23 3.00 -24.57 -10.77
N GLY A 24 2.72 -25.28 -9.68
CA GLY A 24 3.74 -25.75 -8.72
C GLY A 24 3.37 -25.59 -7.24
N SER A 25 2.19 -25.04 -6.91
CA SER A 25 1.68 -24.96 -5.55
C SER A 25 0.44 -25.85 -5.39
N ASP A 26 0.27 -26.44 -4.20
CA ASP A 26 -0.95 -27.13 -3.78
C ASP A 26 -2.07 -26.16 -3.35
N HIS A 27 -1.86 -24.86 -3.53
CA HIS A 27 -2.82 -23.81 -3.19
C HIS A 27 -3.71 -23.42 -4.37
N GLU A 28 -4.98 -23.11 -4.08
CA GLU A 28 -5.92 -22.55 -5.06
C GLU A 28 -5.92 -21.02 -5.01
N LEU A 29 -5.91 -20.39 -6.19
CA LEU A 29 -6.09 -18.94 -6.28
C LEU A 29 -7.54 -18.59 -5.97
N VAL A 30 -7.76 -17.73 -4.99
CA VAL A 30 -9.10 -17.22 -4.65
C VAL A 30 -9.16 -15.71 -4.90
N VAL A 31 -10.12 -15.29 -5.71
CA VAL A 31 -10.37 -13.89 -6.06
C VAL A 31 -11.72 -13.45 -5.53
N MET A 32 -11.76 -12.31 -4.85
CA MET A 32 -12.99 -11.69 -4.36
C MET A 32 -13.11 -10.27 -4.89
N THR A 33 -14.26 -9.96 -5.48
CA THR A 33 -14.68 -8.61 -5.87
C THR A 33 -15.67 -8.09 -4.86
N PHE A 34 -15.40 -6.92 -4.31
CA PHE A 34 -16.27 -6.29 -3.34
C PHE A 34 -16.40 -4.77 -3.52
N ALA A 35 -17.59 -4.26 -3.23
CA ALA A 35 -17.88 -2.83 -3.26
C ALA A 35 -17.69 -2.21 -1.88
N LEU A 36 -16.73 -1.29 -1.77
CA LEU A 36 -16.48 -0.50 -0.57
C LEU A 36 -17.19 0.84 -0.63
N ARG A 37 -18.03 1.13 0.37
CA ARG A 37 -18.54 2.47 0.61
C ARG A 37 -17.55 3.24 1.47
N LEU A 38 -16.65 3.97 0.83
CA LEU A 38 -15.68 4.81 1.54
C LEU A 38 -16.36 6.12 2.00
N LYS A 39 -16.11 6.52 3.24
CA LYS A 39 -16.49 7.86 3.73
C LYS A 39 -15.34 8.82 3.46
N LYS A 40 -15.64 9.98 2.86
CA LYS A 40 -14.67 11.07 2.74
C LYS A 40 -14.28 11.53 4.14
N ASN A 41 -13.06 11.22 4.56
CA ASN A 41 -12.53 11.78 5.78
C ASN A 41 -12.23 13.26 5.50
N LYS A 42 -12.74 14.17 6.35
CA LYS A 42 -12.32 15.57 6.28
C LYS A 42 -10.82 15.54 6.58
N LYS A 43 -9.97 15.95 5.63
CA LYS A 43 -8.53 16.05 5.87
C LYS A 43 -8.38 16.81 7.19
N ARG A 44 -7.73 16.22 8.20
CA ARG A 44 -7.13 17.05 9.25
C ARG A 44 -6.24 18.05 8.50
N GLY A 45 -6.34 19.34 8.82
CA GLY A 45 -5.65 20.42 8.12
C GLY A 45 -4.18 20.09 7.85
N ASN A 46 -3.65 20.64 6.76
CA ASN A 46 -2.29 20.45 6.20
C ASN A 46 -1.41 19.40 6.91
N ILE A 47 -1.51 18.15 6.48
CA ILE A 47 -0.37 17.22 6.55
C ILE A 47 -0.01 16.85 5.12
N ARG A 48 0.48 17.84 4.39
CA ARG A 48 1.39 17.57 3.29
C ARG A 48 2.66 18.29 3.69
N ILE A 49 3.63 17.54 4.20
CA ILE A 49 5.01 18.02 4.15
C ILE A 49 5.27 18.16 2.65
N LYS A 50 5.11 19.37 2.14
CA LYS A 50 5.42 19.67 0.75
C LYS A 50 6.94 19.67 0.74
N PHE A 51 7.54 18.57 0.30
CA PHE A 51 8.98 18.54 0.11
C PHE A 51 9.34 19.71 -0.79
N ASP A 52 10.26 20.53 -0.31
CA ASP A 52 10.76 21.67 -1.07
C ASP A 52 11.74 21.16 -2.12
N VAL A 53 11.18 20.76 -3.26
CA VAL A 53 11.93 20.20 -4.39
C VAL A 53 12.84 21.23 -5.05
N ASP A 54 12.66 22.53 -4.78
CA ASP A 54 13.56 23.56 -5.30
C ASP A 54 14.94 23.46 -4.66
N LYS A 55 15.04 22.93 -3.43
CA LYS A 55 16.33 22.66 -2.77
C LYS A 55 17.16 21.60 -3.47
N LEU A 56 16.54 20.67 -4.20
CA LEU A 56 17.24 19.63 -4.96
C LEU A 56 17.89 20.14 -6.25
N LYS A 57 17.63 21.40 -6.64
CA LYS A 57 18.27 22.04 -7.79
C LYS A 57 19.70 22.50 -7.49
N ASP A 58 20.05 22.68 -6.21
CA ASP A 58 21.43 22.95 -5.82
C ASP A 58 22.26 21.66 -5.98
N PRO A 59 23.33 21.68 -6.80
CA PRO A 59 24.15 20.51 -7.06
C PRO A 59 24.72 19.88 -5.77
N ASN A 60 25.07 20.69 -4.77
CA ASN A 60 25.66 20.20 -3.53
C ASN A 60 24.64 19.47 -2.66
N ILE A 61 23.39 19.95 -2.68
CA ILE A 61 22.29 19.33 -1.94
C ILE A 61 21.88 18.02 -2.64
N HIS A 62 21.90 18.01 -3.97
CA HIS A 62 21.58 16.83 -4.77
C HIS A 62 22.55 15.67 -4.53
N THR A 63 23.87 15.94 -4.54
CA THR A 63 24.89 14.89 -4.29
C THR A 63 24.79 14.31 -2.89
N THR A 64 24.64 15.17 -1.88
CA THR A 64 24.49 14.75 -0.48
C THR A 64 23.23 13.91 -0.28
N PHE A 65 22.13 14.31 -0.94
CA PHE A 65 20.87 13.56 -0.88
C PHE A 65 20.99 12.17 -1.53
N GLN A 66 21.69 12.04 -2.66
CA GLN A 66 21.92 10.75 -3.31
C GLN A 66 22.78 9.81 -2.45
N ALA A 67 23.87 10.30 -1.87
CA ALA A 67 24.74 9.49 -1.00
C ALA A 67 23.97 8.89 0.18
N ASN A 68 23.13 9.70 0.85
CA ASN A 68 22.30 9.23 1.96
C ASN A 68 21.30 8.14 1.55
N ILE A 69 20.69 8.25 0.36
CA ILE A 69 19.78 7.22 -0.15
C ILE A 69 20.52 5.90 -0.40
N GLU A 70 21.73 5.97 -0.94
CA GLU A 70 22.54 4.78 -1.21
C GLU A 70 22.97 4.06 0.06
N GLU A 71 23.34 4.80 1.11
CA GLU A 71 23.63 4.26 2.45
C GLU A 71 22.41 3.57 3.06
N ASP A 72 21.24 4.20 2.99
CA ASP A 72 19.98 3.65 3.50
C ASP A 72 19.56 2.37 2.75
N LEU A 73 19.73 2.34 1.43
CA LEU A 73 19.46 1.15 0.61
C LEU A 73 20.43 0.01 0.93
N HIS A 74 21.69 0.31 1.24
CA HIS A 74 22.67 -0.69 1.61
C HIS A 74 22.40 -1.29 2.98
N SER A 75 22.00 -0.47 3.96
CA SER A 75 21.65 -0.96 5.31
C SER A 75 20.40 -1.85 5.29
N THR A 76 19.42 -1.53 4.44
CA THR A 76 18.16 -2.28 4.32
C THR A 76 18.33 -3.65 3.65
N ARG A 77 19.37 -3.84 2.83
CA ARG A 77 19.65 -5.13 2.15
C ARG A 77 20.37 -6.15 3.02
N LEU A 78 20.84 -5.76 4.21
CA LEU A 78 21.63 -6.60 5.11
C LEU A 78 20.88 -6.99 6.40
N GLY A 79 19.58 -6.69 6.50
CA GLY A 79 18.68 -7.14 7.57
C GLY A 79 17.52 -7.97 7.03
#